data_AF-A0A7I9W0V8-F1
#
_entry.id   AF-A0A7I9W0V8-F1
#
_cell.length_a   1.000
_cell.length_b   1.000
_cell.length_c   1.000
_cell.angle_alpha   90.00
_cell.angle_beta   90.00
_cell.angle_gamma   90.00
#
_symmetry.space_group_name_H-M   'P 1'
#
loop_
_entity.id
_entity.type
_entity.pdbx_description
1 polymer ?
#
loop_
_entity_poly.entity_id
_entity_poly.type
_entity_poly.pdbx_seq_one_letter_code
_entity_poly.pdbx_strand_id
1 'polypeptide(L)'
;MTAKANYPTMPPLVAAIAMIPVAFAVPAQADPLPYGPDTCIQGYVWRNARPGDTVCVTPATRDTVAQQNANRGANKDPKGAYGPESCQQGFVWREAFDGDVVCVTPAFRTQMKSDNAAAASRKQANAPAPAAPPPQNPLCSINLGPLSPPC
;
A
#
# COMPACT_ATOMS: atom_id res chain seq x y z
N MET A 1 5.72 50.67 77.22
CA MET A 1 6.41 50.23 75.98
C MET A 1 5.62 49.07 75.38
N THR A 2 4.78 49.35 74.39
CA THR A 2 4.20 48.31 73.52
C THR A 2 3.83 48.96 72.19
N ALA A 3 4.64 48.75 71.16
CA ALA A 3 4.38 49.25 69.81
C ALA A 3 3.45 48.26 69.07
N LYS A 4 2.34 48.75 68.51
CA LYS A 4 1.50 47.99 67.57
C LYS A 4 1.96 48.27 66.15
N ALA A 5 2.41 47.24 65.43
CA ALA A 5 2.69 47.31 64.00
C ALA A 5 1.40 47.11 63.20
N ASN A 6 1.05 48.08 62.35
CA ASN A 6 0.02 47.95 61.32
C ASN A 6 0.68 47.51 60.02
N TYR A 7 0.17 46.43 59.41
CA TYR A 7 0.55 46.02 58.05
C TYR A 7 -0.62 46.29 57.09
N PRO A 8 -0.41 46.97 55.95
CA PRO A 8 -1.44 47.13 54.93
C PRO A 8 -1.57 45.85 54.09
N THR A 9 -2.81 45.44 53.88
CA THR A 9 -3.23 44.34 53.01
C THR A 9 -3.15 44.74 51.53
N MET A 10 -2.41 43.99 50.70
CA MET A 10 -2.44 44.12 49.24
C MET A 10 -3.49 43.18 48.62
N PRO A 11 -4.22 43.60 47.56
CA PRO A 11 -5.13 42.73 46.82
C PRO A 11 -4.38 41.87 45.78
N PRO A 12 -4.88 40.68 45.41
CA PRO A 12 -4.26 39.85 44.38
C PRO A 12 -4.62 40.34 42.98
N LEU A 13 -3.61 40.53 42.13
CA LEU A 13 -3.74 40.70 40.68
C LEU A 13 -4.09 39.35 40.06
N VAL A 14 -5.33 39.20 39.58
CA VAL A 14 -5.76 38.03 38.81
C VAL A 14 -5.47 38.31 37.33
N ALA A 15 -4.45 37.66 36.77
CA ALA A 15 -4.16 37.70 35.33
C ALA A 15 -5.14 36.76 34.60
N ALA A 16 -6.05 37.33 33.80
CA ALA A 16 -6.93 36.56 32.94
C ALA A 16 -6.16 36.06 31.70
N ILE A 17 -5.87 34.75 31.63
CA ILE A 17 -5.27 34.11 30.47
C ILE A 17 -6.39 33.82 29.46
N ALA A 18 -6.43 34.57 28.36
CA ALA A 18 -7.31 34.29 27.23
C ALA A 18 -6.81 33.03 26.50
N MET A 19 -7.56 31.93 26.58
CA MET A 19 -7.27 30.72 25.82
C MET A 19 -7.69 30.91 24.36
N ILE A 20 -6.73 31.12 23.48
CA ILE A 20 -6.93 31.09 22.03
C ILE A 20 -7.01 29.62 21.59
N PRO A 21 -8.11 29.16 20.97
CA PRO A 21 -8.18 27.80 20.44
C PRO A 21 -7.24 27.69 19.23
N VAL A 22 -6.12 27.02 19.41
CA VAL A 22 -5.24 26.62 18.30
C VAL A 22 -5.89 25.42 17.62
N ALA A 23 -6.46 25.63 16.42
CA ALA A 23 -6.94 24.55 15.59
C ALA A 23 -5.72 23.80 15.01
N PHE A 24 -5.35 22.68 15.61
CA PHE A 24 -4.36 21.76 15.05
C PHE A 24 -4.99 21.02 13.87
N ALA A 25 -4.39 21.13 12.69
CA ALA A 25 -4.74 20.30 11.54
C ALA A 25 -4.39 18.84 11.88
N VAL A 26 -5.42 18.01 12.07
CA VAL A 26 -5.24 16.56 12.25
C VAL A 26 -4.84 15.98 10.89
N PRO A 27 -3.72 15.25 10.77
CA PRO A 27 -3.38 14.59 9.51
C PRO A 27 -4.49 13.58 9.17
N ALA A 28 -5.00 13.63 7.94
CA ALA A 28 -5.93 12.64 7.44
C ALA A 28 -5.19 11.29 7.34
N GLN A 29 -5.40 10.42 8.33
CA GLN A 29 -4.91 9.04 8.28
C GLN A 29 -5.82 8.27 7.33
N ALA A 30 -5.26 7.75 6.25
CA ALA A 30 -5.97 6.81 5.39
C ALA A 30 -6.26 5.53 6.20
N ASP A 31 -7.48 5.01 6.11
CA ASP A 31 -7.83 3.75 6.75
C ASP A 31 -6.90 2.62 6.27
N PRO A 32 -6.43 1.73 7.15
CA PRO A 32 -5.64 0.58 6.74
C PRO A 32 -6.44 -0.27 5.74
N LEU A 33 -5.92 -0.47 4.52
CA LEU A 33 -6.51 -1.43 3.59
C LEU A 33 -6.46 -2.85 4.19
N PRO A 34 -7.41 -3.75 3.85
CA PRO A 34 -7.56 -5.03 4.52
C PRO A 34 -6.34 -5.97 4.45
N TYR A 35 -5.38 -5.72 3.55
CA TYR A 35 -4.25 -6.62 3.27
C TYR A 35 -2.86 -5.94 3.29
N GLY A 36 -2.72 -4.74 3.88
CA GLY A 36 -1.43 -4.04 4.01
C GLY A 36 -1.25 -2.83 3.08
N PRO A 37 -0.01 -2.35 2.84
CA PRO A 37 0.25 -1.13 2.07
C PRO A 37 -0.09 -1.24 0.59
N ASP A 38 -0.19 -2.47 0.06
CA ASP A 38 -0.74 -2.77 -1.27
C ASP A 38 -1.90 -3.76 -1.09
N THR A 39 -3.07 -3.44 -1.64
CA THR A 39 -4.20 -4.39 -1.73
C THR A 39 -4.63 -4.58 -3.17
N CYS A 40 -5.34 -5.67 -3.45
CA CYS A 40 -6.07 -5.78 -4.70
C CYS A 40 -7.26 -4.81 -4.72
N ILE A 41 -7.53 -4.22 -5.88
CA ILE A 41 -8.76 -3.45 -6.11
C ILE A 41 -9.99 -4.34 -5.92
N GLN A 42 -11.16 -3.73 -5.70
CA GLN A 42 -12.41 -4.45 -5.52
C GLN A 42 -12.65 -5.47 -6.64
N GLY A 43 -13.06 -6.69 -6.27
CA GLY A 43 -13.31 -7.80 -7.20
C GLY A 43 -12.09 -8.67 -7.50
N TYR A 44 -10.91 -8.30 -6.98
CA TYR A 44 -9.67 -9.07 -7.12
C TYR A 44 -9.12 -9.51 -5.76
N VAL A 45 -8.32 -10.58 -5.78
CA VAL A 45 -7.64 -11.15 -4.61
C VAL A 45 -6.22 -11.56 -5.01
N TRP A 46 -5.31 -11.66 -4.05
CA TRP A 46 -3.95 -12.18 -4.31
C TRP A 46 -4.04 -13.62 -4.82
N ARG A 47 -3.36 -13.89 -5.93
CA ARG A 47 -3.34 -15.19 -6.60
C ARG A 47 -2.76 -16.29 -5.72
N ASN A 48 -1.78 -15.97 -4.89
CA ASN A 48 -1.11 -16.91 -3.99
C ASN A 48 -0.55 -18.15 -4.74
N ALA A 49 0.06 -17.96 -5.91
CA ALA A 49 0.73 -19.06 -6.62
C ALA A 49 1.94 -19.61 -5.85
N ARG A 50 2.55 -18.78 -4.99
CA ARG A 50 3.56 -19.15 -3.98
C ARG A 50 3.43 -18.20 -2.78
N PRO A 51 4.09 -18.48 -1.64
CA PRO A 51 4.23 -17.49 -0.57
C PRO A 51 4.79 -16.16 -1.10
N GLY A 52 4.10 -15.06 -0.83
CA GLY A 52 4.48 -13.71 -1.29
C GLY A 52 4.06 -13.36 -2.73
N ASP A 53 3.30 -14.21 -3.43
CA ASP A 53 2.73 -13.86 -4.73
C ASP A 53 1.52 -12.92 -4.59
N THR A 54 1.77 -11.62 -4.71
CA THR A 54 0.76 -10.56 -4.58
C THR A 54 0.14 -10.14 -5.92
N VAL A 55 0.24 -10.97 -6.98
CA VAL A 55 -0.43 -10.69 -8.26
C VAL A 55 -1.94 -10.80 -8.05
N CYS A 56 -2.68 -9.76 -8.44
CA CYS A 56 -4.13 -9.70 -8.27
C CYS A 56 -4.88 -10.40 -9.42
N VAL A 57 -5.75 -11.35 -9.07
CA VAL A 57 -6.57 -12.14 -9.98
C VAL A 57 -8.01 -12.23 -9.47
N THR A 58 -8.92 -12.78 -10.26
CA THR A 58 -10.29 -13.04 -9.79
C THR A 58 -10.30 -14.15 -8.72
N PRO A 59 -11.33 -14.20 -7.85
CA PRO A 59 -11.48 -15.28 -6.87
C PRO A 59 -11.45 -16.69 -7.51
N ALA A 60 -12.10 -16.87 -8.65
CA ALA A 60 -12.12 -18.15 -9.37
C ALA A 60 -10.73 -18.57 -9.87
N THR A 61 -9.91 -17.62 -10.35
CA THR A 61 -8.52 -17.90 -10.74
C THR A 61 -7.68 -18.28 -9.52
N ARG A 62 -7.87 -17.60 -8.37
CA ARG A 62 -7.20 -17.95 -7.11
C ARG A 62 -7.59 -19.36 -6.63
N ASP A 63 -8.86 -19.73 -6.74
CA ASP A 63 -9.32 -21.10 -6.43
C ASP A 63 -8.66 -22.14 -7.32
N THR A 64 -8.60 -21.87 -8.62
CA THR A 64 -7.94 -22.75 -9.59
C THR A 64 -6.44 -22.91 -9.29
N VAL A 65 -5.75 -21.81 -8.99
CA VAL A 65 -4.33 -21.83 -8.59
C VAL A 65 -4.12 -22.62 -7.30
N ALA A 66 -4.99 -22.44 -6.31
CA ALA A 66 -4.92 -23.18 -5.05
C ALA A 66 -5.07 -24.70 -5.28
N GLN A 67 -6.00 -25.12 -6.13
CA GLN A 67 -6.19 -26.54 -6.48
C GLN A 67 -4.96 -27.11 -7.22
N GLN A 68 -4.41 -26.37 -8.18
CA GLN A 68 -3.19 -26.76 -8.89
C GLN A 68 -1.98 -26.87 -7.94
N ASN A 69 -1.87 -25.95 -6.97
CA ASN A 69 -0.86 -25.99 -5.93
C ASN A 69 -1.05 -27.13 -4.93
N ALA A 70 -2.30 -27.57 -4.68
CA ALA A 70 -2.56 -28.74 -3.85
C ALA A 70 -2.18 -30.05 -4.56
N ASN A 71 -2.23 -30.07 -5.90
CA ASN A 71 -1.89 -31.23 -6.72
C ASN A 71 -0.79 -30.92 -7.75
N ARG A 72 0.36 -30.43 -7.29
CA ARG A 72 1.48 -30.00 -8.17
C ARG A 72 2.05 -31.11 -9.03
N GLY A 73 1.84 -32.37 -8.65
CA GLY A 73 2.29 -33.54 -9.42
C GLY A 73 1.39 -33.90 -10.59
N ALA A 74 0.17 -33.34 -10.66
CA ALA A 74 -0.76 -33.61 -11.74
C ALA A 74 -0.16 -33.26 -13.11
N ASN A 75 -0.50 -34.07 -14.12
CA ASN A 75 -0.10 -33.88 -15.52
C ASN A 75 1.40 -33.87 -15.76
N LYS A 76 2.22 -34.39 -14.83
CA LYS A 76 3.64 -34.61 -15.05
C LYS A 76 3.91 -35.95 -15.72
N ASP A 77 4.96 -35.97 -16.53
CA ASP A 77 5.60 -37.17 -17.05
C ASP A 77 7.03 -37.22 -16.49
N PRO A 78 7.28 -38.02 -15.43
CA PRO A 78 8.60 -38.09 -14.82
C PRO A 78 9.72 -38.61 -15.74
N LYS A 79 9.37 -39.19 -16.89
CA LYS A 79 10.29 -39.72 -17.91
C LYS A 79 10.41 -38.81 -19.13
N GLY A 80 9.79 -37.64 -19.10
CA GLY A 80 9.77 -36.70 -20.22
C GLY A 80 11.13 -36.04 -20.49
N ALA A 81 11.20 -35.32 -21.61
CA ALA A 81 12.43 -34.74 -22.16
C ALA A 81 13.17 -33.75 -21.24
N TYR A 82 12.49 -33.19 -20.24
CA TYR A 82 13.01 -32.17 -19.32
C TYR A 82 13.11 -32.69 -17.87
N GLY A 83 13.22 -34.02 -17.69
CA GLY A 83 13.35 -34.66 -16.39
C GLY A 83 12.02 -34.80 -15.64
N PRO A 84 12.04 -35.01 -14.30
CA PRO A 84 10.86 -35.36 -13.51
C PRO A 84 9.72 -34.34 -13.53
N GLU A 85 10.05 -33.08 -13.86
CA GLU A 85 9.10 -31.97 -13.92
C GLU A 85 8.46 -31.82 -15.31
N SER A 86 8.82 -32.65 -16.29
CA SER A 86 8.23 -32.57 -17.63
C SER A 86 6.71 -32.69 -17.58
N CYS A 87 6.02 -31.93 -18.42
CA CYS A 87 4.57 -32.07 -18.55
C CYS A 87 4.20 -33.15 -19.57
N GLN A 88 3.09 -33.83 -19.30
CA GLN A 88 2.45 -34.73 -20.25
C GLN A 88 2.05 -33.97 -21.53
N GLN A 89 1.89 -34.71 -22.63
CA GLN A 89 1.44 -34.14 -23.90
C GLN A 89 0.13 -33.35 -23.72
N GLY A 90 0.08 -32.13 -24.26
CA GLY A 90 -1.06 -31.23 -24.13
C GLY A 90 -1.02 -30.31 -22.91
N PHE A 91 -0.05 -30.49 -22.01
CA PHE A 91 0.18 -29.62 -20.86
C PHE A 91 1.53 -28.90 -20.98
N VAL A 92 1.63 -27.77 -20.29
CA VAL A 92 2.83 -26.94 -20.23
C VAL A 92 3.06 -26.45 -18.81
N TRP A 93 4.30 -26.11 -18.46
CA TRP A 93 4.56 -25.42 -17.19
C TRP A 93 3.75 -24.13 -17.14
N ARG A 94 3.11 -23.90 -16.00
CA ARG A 94 2.24 -22.75 -15.77
C ARG A 94 2.98 -21.43 -15.85
N GLU A 95 4.22 -21.39 -15.38
CA GLU A 95 5.09 -20.21 -15.45
C GLU A 95 4.44 -18.94 -14.86
N ALA A 96 3.72 -19.07 -13.73
CA ALA A 96 3.20 -17.91 -13.00
C ALA A 96 4.33 -17.05 -12.41
N PHE A 97 5.48 -17.67 -12.16
CA PHE A 97 6.72 -17.07 -11.69
C PHE A 97 7.92 -17.98 -12.04
N ASP A 98 9.14 -17.48 -11.82
CA ASP A 98 10.36 -18.23 -12.10
C ASP A 98 10.43 -19.53 -11.26
N GLY A 99 10.53 -20.67 -11.94
CA GLY A 99 10.50 -21.99 -11.30
C GLY A 99 9.11 -22.57 -11.05
N ASP A 100 8.04 -21.94 -11.54
CA ASP A 100 6.69 -22.51 -11.50
C ASP A 100 6.48 -23.59 -12.57
N VAL A 101 6.82 -24.81 -12.18
CA VAL A 101 6.78 -26.04 -13.00
C VAL A 101 5.48 -26.84 -12.84
N VAL A 102 4.41 -26.23 -12.30
CA VAL A 102 3.10 -26.89 -12.23
C VAL A 102 2.54 -27.06 -13.64
N CYS A 103 2.13 -28.27 -14.02
CA CYS A 103 1.65 -28.57 -15.36
C CYS A 103 0.15 -28.23 -15.53
N VAL A 104 -0.14 -27.30 -16.44
CA VAL A 104 -1.47 -26.76 -16.72
C VAL A 104 -1.75 -26.72 -18.22
N THR A 105 -2.96 -26.35 -18.62
CA THR A 105 -3.29 -26.16 -20.03
C THR A 105 -2.55 -24.94 -20.60
N PRO A 106 -2.24 -24.92 -21.91
CA PRO A 106 -1.62 -23.76 -22.56
C PRO A 106 -2.41 -22.46 -22.37
N ALA A 107 -3.75 -22.55 -22.40
CA ALA A 107 -4.62 -21.40 -22.17
C ALA A 107 -4.44 -20.82 -20.76
N PHE A 108 -4.32 -21.67 -19.74
CA PHE A 108 -4.13 -21.21 -18.36
C PHE A 108 -2.75 -20.59 -18.14
N ARG A 109 -1.70 -21.13 -18.78
CA ARG A 109 -0.39 -20.46 -18.80
C ARG A 109 -0.48 -19.06 -19.41
N THR A 110 -1.20 -18.91 -20.53
CA THR A 110 -1.42 -17.58 -21.13
C THR A 110 -2.16 -16.64 -20.17
N GLN A 111 -3.16 -17.14 -19.44
CA GLN A 111 -3.85 -16.36 -18.41
C GLN A 111 -2.88 -15.90 -17.31
N MET A 112 -2.00 -16.77 -16.80
CA MET A 112 -1.02 -16.40 -15.76
C MET A 112 -0.05 -15.31 -16.23
N LYS A 113 0.36 -15.34 -17.49
CA LYS A 113 1.19 -14.29 -18.09
C LYS A 113 0.41 -12.97 -18.22
N SER A 114 -0.86 -13.03 -18.63
CA SER A 114 -1.73 -11.86 -18.68
C SER A 114 -1.95 -11.25 -17.29
N ASP A 115 -2.12 -12.09 -16.27
CA ASP A 115 -2.27 -11.64 -14.88
C ASP A 115 -1.01 -10.94 -14.36
N ASN A 116 0.17 -11.48 -14.69
CA ASN A 116 1.45 -10.84 -14.37
C ASN A 116 1.58 -9.48 -15.06
N ALA A 117 1.19 -9.37 -16.33
CA ALA A 117 1.24 -8.11 -17.08
C ALA A 117 0.27 -7.06 -16.50
N ALA A 118 -0.89 -7.49 -15.98
CA ALA A 118 -1.89 -6.63 -15.36
C ALA A 118 -1.67 -6.38 -13.86
N ALA A 119 -0.57 -6.89 -13.27
CA ALA A 119 -0.37 -6.84 -11.83
C ALA A 119 -0.38 -5.43 -11.25
N ALA A 120 0.15 -4.44 -11.99
CA ALA A 120 0.17 -3.05 -11.56
C ALA A 120 -1.23 -2.40 -11.58
N SER A 121 -2.03 -2.64 -12.62
CA SER A 121 -3.35 -2.01 -12.78
C SER A 121 -4.43 -2.58 -11.87
N ARG A 122 -4.18 -3.73 -11.23
CA ARG A 122 -5.11 -4.40 -10.32
C ARG A 122 -4.79 -4.20 -8.84
N LYS A 123 -3.77 -3.39 -8.53
CA LYS A 123 -3.39 -3.05 -7.15
C LYS A 123 -3.77 -1.61 -6.83
N GLN A 124 -4.19 -1.40 -5.59
CA GLN A 124 -4.31 -0.08 -4.97
C GLN A 124 -3.24 0.01 -3.90
N ALA A 125 -2.35 1.01 -4.02
CA ALA A 125 -1.41 1.36 -2.97
C ALA A 125 -2.13 2.23 -1.94
N ASN A 126 -1.92 1.93 -0.65
CA ASN A 126 -2.33 2.77 0.48
C ASN A 126 -1.23 3.78 0.85
N ALA A 127 -0.44 4.21 -0.12
CA ALA A 127 0.50 5.29 0.09
C ALA A 127 -0.28 6.61 0.09
N PRO A 128 -0.07 7.49 1.08
CA PRO A 128 -0.49 8.89 0.95
C PRO A 128 0.04 9.41 -0.39
N ALA A 129 -0.80 10.11 -1.16
CA ALA A 129 -0.31 10.86 -2.30
C ALA A 129 0.92 11.68 -1.86
N PRO A 130 1.98 11.81 -2.69
CA PRO A 130 3.07 12.72 -2.38
C PRO A 130 2.45 14.04 -1.91
N ALA A 131 2.86 14.52 -0.73
CA ALA A 131 2.33 15.76 -0.19
C ALA A 131 2.38 16.79 -1.32
N ALA A 132 1.23 17.44 -1.59
CA ALA A 132 1.23 18.56 -2.52
C ALA A 132 2.39 19.48 -2.12
N PRO A 133 3.19 19.99 -3.08
CA PRO A 133 4.23 20.95 -2.73
C PRO A 133 3.59 22.04 -1.86
N PRO A 134 4.30 22.53 -0.82
CA PRO A 134 3.75 23.55 0.05
C PRO A 134 3.20 24.69 -0.80
N PRO A 135 2.05 25.28 -0.43
CA PRO A 135 1.46 26.37 -1.20
C PRO A 135 2.54 27.42 -1.45
N GLN A 136 2.95 27.53 -2.71
CA GLN A 136 3.96 28.52 -3.09
C GLN A 136 3.29 29.87 -2.93
N ASN A 137 3.93 30.77 -2.17
CA ASN A 137 3.48 32.15 -2.11
C ASN A 137 3.49 32.67 -3.57
N PRO A 138 2.34 33.04 -4.17
CA PRO A 138 2.27 33.45 -5.57
C PRO A 138 3.12 34.71 -5.84
N LEU A 139 3.48 35.44 -4.79
CA LEU A 139 4.39 36.57 -4.84
C LEU A 139 5.85 36.18 -5.05
N CYS A 140 6.24 34.92 -4.81
CA CYS A 140 7.59 34.42 -5.09
C CYS A 140 7.91 34.38 -6.59
N SER A 141 6.91 34.47 -7.46
CA SER A 141 7.09 34.59 -8.91
C SER A 141 7.14 36.05 -9.39
N ILE A 142 7.01 37.03 -8.49
CA ILE A 142 6.98 38.46 -8.82
C ILE A 142 8.30 39.10 -8.38
N ASN A 143 9.12 39.55 -9.33
CA ASN A 143 10.39 40.22 -9.04
C ASN A 143 10.13 41.72 -8.76
N LEU A 144 10.10 42.08 -7.48
CA LEU A 144 9.89 43.46 -7.00
C LEU A 144 11.21 44.16 -6.60
N GLY A 145 12.36 43.62 -7.02
CA GLY A 145 13.66 44.15 -6.66
C GLY A 145 13.89 44.12 -5.14
N PRO A 146 14.31 45.23 -4.49
CA PRO A 146 14.67 45.24 -3.07
C PRO A 146 13.46 45.04 -2.12
N LEU A 147 12.24 45.03 -2.64
CA LEU A 147 11.00 44.83 -1.87
C LEU A 147 10.45 43.40 -1.99
N SER A 148 11.22 42.47 -2.57
CA SER A 148 10.78 41.09 -2.73
C SER A 148 10.60 40.43 -1.34
N PRO A 149 9.45 39.78 -1.05
CA PRO A 149 9.25 39.11 0.23
C PRO A 149 10.22 37.92 0.39
N PRO A 150 10.55 37.51 1.63
CA PRO A 150 11.37 36.33 1.86
C PRO A 150 10.59 35.08 1.43
N CYS A 151 11.01 34.53 0.31
CA CYS A 151 10.90 33.12 -0.04
C CYS A 151 12.21 32.45 0.44
#